data_AF-A0A962RD05-F1
#
_entry.id   AF-A0A962RD05-F1
#
_cell.length_a   1.000
_cell.length_b   1.000
_cell.length_c   1.000
_cell.angle_alpha   90.00
_cell.angle_beta   90.00
_cell.angle_gamma   90.00
#
_symmetry.space_group_name_H-M   'P 1'
#
loop_
_entity.id
_entity.type
_entity.pdbx_description
1 polymer ?
#
loop_
_entity_poly.entity_id
_entity_poly.type
_entity_poly.pdbx_seq_one_letter_code
_entity_poly.pdbx_strand_id
1 'polypeptide(L)'
;MGHGLTGTDAVVSVRNLPMSGTELAADQKAAERRIIEMGLRAVDEDGADVLVLGGAAYATVAARIADHLPVPVVAPTHFAASMAESLAASCWRKPRSGGYRSPGAKPTTGLSAELAAFFADRPSDRG
;
A
#
# COMPACT_ATOMS: atom_id res chain seq x y z
N MET A 1 25.09 20.06 -2.50
CA MET A 1 23.68 19.68 -2.81
C MET A 1 23.64 18.16 -2.91
N GLY A 2 23.33 17.48 -1.82
CA GLY A 2 23.19 16.02 -1.80
C GLY A 2 21.71 15.67 -1.89
N HIS A 3 21.27 15.17 -3.04
CA HIS A 3 19.93 14.60 -3.21
C HIS A 3 19.96 13.14 -2.71
N GLY A 4 19.98 12.99 -1.38
CA GLY A 4 19.74 11.71 -0.73
C GLY A 4 18.25 11.51 -0.54
N LEU A 5 17.57 10.85 -1.48
CA LEU A 5 16.19 10.41 -1.28
C LEU A 5 16.22 9.03 -0.60
N THR A 6 16.59 9.01 0.68
CA THR A 6 16.21 7.91 1.57
C THR A 6 14.70 8.03 1.79
N GLY A 7 13.93 6.99 1.49
CA GLY A 7 12.46 7.07 1.35
C GLY A 7 11.65 7.57 2.55
N THR A 8 12.27 7.80 3.71
CA THR A 8 11.67 8.42 4.90
C THR A 8 11.78 9.94 4.92
N ASP A 9 12.75 10.54 4.23
CA ASP A 9 12.98 11.99 4.26
C ASP A 9 11.96 12.78 3.42
N ALA A 10 11.13 12.09 2.63
CA ALA A 10 10.11 12.68 1.78
C ALA A 10 8.69 12.65 2.41
N VAL A 11 8.50 11.96 3.54
CA VAL A 11 7.19 11.91 4.21
C VAL A 11 7.10 13.08 5.20
N VAL A 12 6.30 14.08 4.86
CA VAL A 12 6.13 15.28 5.70
C VAL A 12 5.16 15.07 6.87
N SER A 13 4.12 14.25 6.68
CA SER A 13 3.18 13.90 7.75
C SER A 13 2.40 12.60 7.46
N VAL A 14 1.81 12.02 8.51
CA VAL A 14 0.83 10.94 8.41
C VAL A 14 -0.39 11.34 9.22
N ARG A 15 -1.54 11.45 8.56
CA ARG A 15 -2.81 11.86 9.20
C ARG A 15 -3.80 10.70 9.22
N ASN A 16 -4.34 10.41 10.39
CA ASN A 16 -5.32 9.34 10.58
C ASN A 16 -6.73 9.90 10.36
N LEU A 17 -7.50 9.23 9.50
CA LEU A 17 -8.90 9.49 9.28
C LEU A 17 -9.72 8.82 10.39
N PRO A 18 -10.38 9.56 11.30
CA PRO A 18 -11.05 9.00 12.48
C PRO A 18 -12.39 8.35 12.10
N MET A 19 -12.34 7.33 11.26
CA MET A 19 -13.47 6.52 10.81
C MET A 19 -13.02 5.07 10.71
N SER A 20 -13.89 4.16 11.14
CA SER A 20 -13.76 2.73 10.90
C SER A 20 -14.03 2.38 9.44
N GLY A 21 -13.55 1.20 9.00
CA GLY A 21 -13.85 0.70 7.66
C GLY A 21 -15.34 0.48 7.40
N THR A 22 -16.12 0.18 8.45
CA THR A 22 -17.58 0.03 8.35
C THR A 22 -18.29 1.38 8.15
N GLU A 23 -17.86 2.43 8.84
CA GLU A 23 -18.40 3.79 8.66
C GLU A 23 -18.08 4.32 7.25
N LEU A 24 -16.85 4.05 6.79
CA LEU A 24 -16.43 4.38 5.44
C LEU A 24 -17.34 3.76 4.37
N ALA A 25 -17.65 2.46 4.53
CA ALA A 25 -18.51 1.72 3.61
C ALA A 25 -19.98 2.17 3.67
N ALA A 26 -20.44 2.64 4.83
CA ALA A 26 -21.82 3.08 5.03
C ALA A 26 -22.10 4.46 4.41
N ASP A 27 -21.15 5.40 4.48
CA ASP A 27 -21.30 6.74 3.87
C ASP A 27 -20.00 7.22 3.19
N GLN A 28 -19.89 6.83 1.92
CA GLN A 28 -18.78 7.19 1.07
C GLN A 28 -18.63 8.71 0.84
N LYS A 29 -19.73 9.48 0.84
CA LYS A 29 -19.70 10.93 0.60
C LYS A 29 -19.25 11.69 1.84
N ALA A 30 -19.67 11.26 3.04
CA ALA A 30 -19.12 11.78 4.28
C ALA A 30 -17.62 11.53 4.36
N ALA A 31 -17.19 10.33 3.96
CA ALA A 31 -15.78 9.99 3.94
C ALA A 31 -14.95 10.90 3.04
N GLU A 32 -15.41 11.13 1.82
CA GLU A 32 -14.73 12.01 0.86
C GLU A 32 -14.59 13.44 1.36
N ARG A 33 -15.66 14.00 1.92
CA ARG A 33 -15.61 15.35 2.50
C ARG A 33 -14.54 15.45 3.58
N ARG A 34 -14.44 14.43 4.44
CA ARG A 34 -13.45 14.38 5.51
C ARG A 34 -12.02 14.21 4.98
N ILE A 35 -11.84 13.40 3.94
CA ILE A 35 -10.54 13.22 3.27
C ILE A 35 -10.11 14.53 2.60
N ILE A 36 -11.01 15.24 1.91
CA ILE A 36 -10.73 16.53 1.28
C ILE A 36 -10.31 17.56 2.33
N GLU A 37 -11.10 17.70 3.41
CA GLU A 37 -10.78 18.62 4.51
C GLU A 37 -9.39 18.33 5.09
N MET A 38 -9.09 17.05 5.35
CA MET A 38 -7.79 16.63 5.88
C MET A 38 -6.65 16.85 4.89
N GLY A 39 -6.90 16.60 3.60
CA GLY A 39 -5.93 16.82 2.52
C GLY A 39 -5.57 18.29 2.36
N LEU A 40 -6.56 19.18 2.38
CA LEU A 40 -6.32 20.63 2.35
C LEU A 40 -5.46 21.08 3.52
N ARG A 41 -5.74 20.57 4.72
CA ARG A 41 -4.92 20.85 5.91
C ARG A 41 -3.52 20.26 5.81
N ALA A 42 -3.35 19.09 5.23
CA ALA A 42 -2.02 18.51 5.01
C ALA A 42 -1.19 19.36 4.03
N VAL A 43 -1.81 19.91 2.99
CA VAL A 43 -1.15 20.83 2.06
C VAL A 43 -0.76 22.13 2.77
N ASP A 44 -1.71 22.77 3.47
CA ASP A 44 -1.52 24.10 4.07
C ASP A 44 -0.62 24.07 5.32
N GLU A 45 -0.83 23.09 6.21
CA GLU A 45 -0.14 23.02 7.51
C GLU A 45 1.19 22.27 7.43
N ASP A 46 1.29 21.21 6.60
CA ASP A 46 2.47 20.33 6.55
C ASP A 46 3.33 20.56 5.30
N GLY A 47 2.85 21.36 4.32
CA GLY A 47 3.54 21.55 3.05
C GLY A 47 3.54 20.30 2.17
N ALA A 48 2.48 19.49 2.22
CA ALA A 48 2.39 18.29 1.40
C ALA A 48 2.19 18.62 -0.09
N ASP A 49 3.18 18.28 -0.92
CA ASP A 49 3.11 18.42 -2.39
C ASP A 49 2.34 17.29 -3.08
N VAL A 50 2.09 16.18 -2.39
CA VAL A 50 1.37 14.99 -2.87
C VAL A 50 0.63 14.34 -1.70
N LEU A 51 -0.57 13.83 -1.94
CA LEU A 51 -1.36 13.09 -0.95
C LEU A 51 -1.45 11.61 -1.32
N VAL A 52 -1.14 10.71 -0.39
CA VAL A 52 -1.26 9.25 -0.58
C VAL A 52 -2.36 8.70 0.32
N LEU A 53 -3.36 8.03 -0.26
CA LEU A 53 -4.48 7.46 0.51
C LEU A 53 -4.07 6.14 1.16
N GLY A 54 -4.14 6.06 2.49
CA GLY A 54 -3.59 4.96 3.30
C GLY A 54 -4.42 3.68 3.36
N GLY A 55 -4.93 3.17 2.25
CA GLY A 55 -5.65 1.89 2.25
C GLY A 55 -6.38 1.53 0.96
N ALA A 56 -6.58 0.22 0.75
CA ALA A 56 -7.24 -0.30 -0.46
C ALA A 56 -8.71 0.15 -0.60
N ALA A 57 -9.39 0.42 0.53
CA ALA A 57 -10.75 0.92 0.53
C ALA A 57 -10.90 2.30 -0.16
N TYR A 58 -9.80 3.02 -0.36
CA TYR A 58 -9.78 4.34 -0.98
C TYR A 58 -9.41 4.31 -2.48
N ALA A 59 -9.24 3.11 -3.07
CA ALA A 59 -8.73 2.97 -4.43
C ALA A 59 -9.55 3.76 -5.47
N THR A 60 -10.87 3.74 -5.34
CA THR A 60 -11.81 4.46 -6.23
C THR A 60 -12.05 5.91 -5.80
N VAL A 61 -11.53 6.33 -4.65
CA VAL A 61 -11.78 7.64 -4.04
C VAL A 61 -10.88 8.71 -4.62
N ALA A 62 -9.60 8.38 -4.87
CA ALA A 62 -8.62 9.36 -5.33
C ALA A 62 -9.09 10.14 -6.57
N ALA A 63 -9.61 9.45 -7.59
CA ALA A 63 -10.11 10.08 -8.80
C ALA A 63 -11.33 11.00 -8.57
N ARG A 64 -12.15 10.71 -7.55
CA ARG A 64 -13.36 11.49 -7.24
C ARG A 64 -13.06 12.76 -6.45
N ILE A 65 -11.96 12.77 -5.69
CA ILE A 65 -11.59 13.91 -4.85
C ILE A 65 -10.45 14.75 -5.42
N ALA A 66 -9.79 14.28 -6.48
CA ALA A 66 -8.61 14.93 -7.06
C ALA A 66 -8.88 16.40 -7.41
N ASP A 67 -10.01 16.69 -8.07
CA ASP A 67 -10.36 18.06 -8.49
C ASP A 67 -10.66 19.01 -7.33
N HIS A 68 -10.82 18.48 -6.11
CA HIS A 68 -11.05 19.27 -4.89
C HIS A 68 -9.76 19.59 -4.13
N LEU A 69 -8.62 19.05 -4.56
CA LEU A 69 -7.34 19.18 -3.88
C LEU A 69 -6.32 19.85 -4.82
N PRO A 70 -5.48 20.77 -4.30
CA PRO A 70 -4.54 21.52 -5.13
C PRO A 70 -3.31 20.72 -5.55
N VAL A 71 -3.17 19.48 -5.07
CA VAL A 71 -2.01 18.61 -5.28
C VAL A 71 -2.43 17.21 -5.75
N PRO A 72 -1.55 16.46 -6.43
CA PRO A 72 -1.87 15.10 -6.86
C PRO A 72 -2.28 14.19 -5.70
N VAL A 73 -3.32 13.38 -5.94
CA VAL A 73 -3.81 12.37 -4.99
C VAL A 73 -3.56 10.97 -5.54
N VAL A 74 -2.82 10.17 -4.78
CA VAL A 74 -2.36 8.84 -5.15
C VAL A 74 -3.17 7.77 -4.42
N ALA A 75 -3.85 6.91 -5.19
CA ALA A 75 -4.41 5.65 -4.71
C ALA A 75 -3.36 4.53 -4.84
N PRO A 76 -2.79 4.00 -3.74
CA PRO A 76 -1.66 3.08 -3.81
C PRO A 76 -1.97 1.76 -4.53
N THR A 77 -3.23 1.32 -4.53
CA THR A 77 -3.64 0.05 -5.13
C THR A 77 -3.35 -0.03 -6.63
N HIS A 78 -3.63 1.04 -7.39
CA HIS A 78 -3.39 1.07 -8.83
C HIS A 78 -1.88 1.02 -9.14
N PHE A 79 -1.09 1.83 -8.43
CA PHE A 79 0.36 1.83 -8.60
C PHE A 79 0.98 0.49 -8.19
N ALA A 80 0.49 -0.14 -7.12
CA ALA A 80 0.94 -1.47 -6.71
C ALA A 80 0.68 -2.52 -7.80
N ALA A 81 -0.49 -2.49 -8.44
CA ALA A 81 -0.80 -3.38 -9.55
C ALA A 81 0.15 -3.16 -10.74
N SER A 82 0.34 -1.92 -11.17
CA SER A 82 1.26 -1.61 -12.29
C SER A 82 2.72 -1.96 -11.98
N MET A 83 3.17 -1.76 -10.74
CA MET A 83 4.50 -2.21 -10.30
C MET A 83 4.60 -3.74 -10.34
N ALA A 84 3.58 -4.46 -9.88
CA ALA A 84 3.55 -5.91 -9.91
C ALA A 84 3.58 -6.46 -11.34
N GLU A 85 2.83 -5.86 -12.27
CA GLU A 85 2.85 -6.22 -13.70
C GLU A 85 4.23 -5.99 -14.32
N SER A 86 4.84 -4.85 -14.03
CA SER A 86 6.19 -4.53 -14.52
C SER A 86 7.23 -5.53 -13.99
N LEU A 87 7.13 -5.90 -12.72
CA LEU A 87 7.99 -6.92 -12.11
C LEU A 87 7.72 -8.31 -12.71
N ALA A 88 6.48 -8.68 -12.97
CA ALA A 88 6.14 -9.95 -13.60
C ALA A 88 6.71 -10.03 -15.03
N ALA A 89 6.58 -8.95 -15.80
CA ALA A 89 7.11 -8.86 -17.17
C ALA A 89 8.65 -8.89 -17.22
N SER A 90 9.33 -8.47 -16.14
CA SER A 90 10.79 -8.50 -16.05
C SER A 90 11.39 -9.91 -15.99
N CYS A 91 10.57 -10.94 -15.75
CA CYS A 91 10.99 -12.34 -15.59
C CYS A 91 12.08 -12.55 -14.53
N TRP A 92 12.16 -11.69 -13.52
CA TRP A 92 13.14 -11.84 -12.44
C TRP A 92 12.93 -13.14 -11.67
N ARG A 93 14.03 -13.85 -11.41
CA ARG A 93 14.00 -15.02 -10.52
C ARG A 93 13.82 -14.55 -9.08
N LYS A 94 13.00 -15.29 -8.33
CA LYS A 94 12.88 -15.10 -6.88
C LYS A 94 14.27 -15.25 -6.21
N PRO A 95 14.64 -14.37 -5.26
CA PRO A 95 15.85 -14.54 -4.47
C PRO A 95 15.89 -15.91 -3.78
N ARG A 96 17.05 -16.57 -3.83
CA ARG A 96 17.30 -17.85 -3.13
C ARG A 96 18.04 -17.67 -1.80
N SER A 97 18.68 -16.52 -1.61
CA SER A 97 19.42 -16.15 -0.40
C SER A 97 18.93 -14.79 0.15
N GLY A 98 19.35 -14.44 1.36
CA GLY A 98 18.97 -13.19 2.02
C GLY A 98 17.55 -13.17 2.60
N GLY A 99 17.06 -11.97 2.94
CA GLY A 99 15.76 -11.76 3.60
C GLY A 99 14.53 -12.04 2.73
N TYR A 100 14.68 -11.99 1.40
CA TYR A 100 13.60 -12.25 0.44
C TYR A 100 13.55 -13.69 -0.07
N ARG A 101 14.42 -14.58 0.44
CA ARG A 101 14.33 -16.02 0.12
C ARG A 101 13.02 -16.58 0.64
N SER A 102 12.55 -17.66 0.02
CA SER A 102 11.39 -18.36 0.53
C SER A 102 11.61 -18.85 1.97
N PRO A 103 10.61 -18.72 2.85
CA PRO A 103 10.68 -19.32 4.18
C PRO A 103 10.94 -20.82 4.08
N GLY A 104 11.72 -21.35 5.04
CA GLY A 104 11.88 -22.79 5.21
C GLY A 104 10.57 -23.46 5.63
N ALA A 105 10.49 -24.77 5.41
CA ALA A 105 9.35 -25.57 5.88
C ALA A 105 9.16 -25.43 7.39
N LYS A 106 7.91 -25.32 7.84
CA LYS A 106 7.56 -25.21 9.26
C LYS A 106 6.26 -25.95 9.56
N PRO A 107 6.11 -26.56 10.75
CA PRO A 107 4.84 -27.12 11.17
C PRO A 107 3.75 -26.03 11.18
N THR A 108 2.56 -26.37 10.71
CA THR A 108 1.41 -25.46 10.71
C THR A 108 0.26 -26.07 11.50
N THR A 109 -0.37 -25.28 12.35
CA THR A 109 -1.54 -25.68 13.15
C THR A 109 -2.78 -24.93 12.68
N GLY A 110 -3.94 -25.60 12.61
CA GLY A 110 -5.22 -24.97 12.28
C GLY A 110 -5.42 -24.60 10.80
N LEU A 111 -4.54 -25.06 9.90
CA LEU A 111 -4.72 -24.92 8.45
C LEU A 111 -5.42 -26.15 7.87
N SER A 112 -6.03 -26.00 6.69
CA SER A 112 -6.52 -27.14 5.92
C SER A 112 -5.37 -28.07 5.51
N ALA A 113 -5.68 -29.32 5.16
CA ALA A 113 -4.66 -30.29 4.75
C ALA A 113 -3.86 -29.81 3.54
N GLU A 114 -4.51 -29.17 2.57
CA GLU A 114 -3.90 -28.65 1.34
C GLU A 114 -2.90 -27.54 1.66
N LEU A 115 -3.30 -26.62 2.54
CA LEU A 115 -2.45 -25.49 2.91
C LEU A 115 -1.30 -25.93 3.83
N ALA A 116 -1.55 -26.90 4.71
CA ALA A 116 -0.51 -27.53 5.52
C ALA A 116 0.54 -28.23 4.63
N ALA A 117 0.10 -28.97 3.62
CA ALA A 117 0.99 -29.61 2.66
C ALA A 117 1.83 -28.58 1.88
N PHE A 118 1.23 -27.48 1.43
CA PHE A 118 1.94 -26.40 0.73
C PHE A 118 3.11 -25.81 1.55
N PHE A 119 2.92 -25.64 2.86
CA PHE A 119 3.96 -25.10 3.74
C PHE A 119 4.96 -26.15 4.23
N ALA A 120 4.58 -27.44 4.26
CA ALA A 120 5.47 -28.55 4.58
C ALA A 120 6.40 -28.93 3.42
N ASP A 121 5.93 -28.78 2.17
CA ASP A 121 6.60 -29.28 0.96
C ASP A 121 7.44 -28.22 0.21
N ARG A 122 7.97 -27.22 0.92
CA ARG A 122 8.93 -26.28 0.33
C ARG A 122 10.37 -26.79 0.57
N PRO A 123 11.01 -27.47 -0.41
CA PRO A 123 12.45 -27.73 -0.32
C PRO A 123 13.19 -26.39 -0.20
N SER A 124 14.12 -26.33 0.75
CA SER A 124 14.89 -25.12 1.06
C SER A 124 15.81 -24.65 -0.07
N ASP A 125 16.00 -25.46 -1.11
CA ASP A 125 16.72 -25.11 -2.32
C ASP A 125 16.11 -25.87 -3.51
N ARG A 126 15.69 -25.16 -4.55
CA ARG A 126 15.70 -25.71 -5.92
C ARG A 126 16.62 -24.82 -6.77
N GLY A 127 17.46 -25.50 -7.56
CA GLY A 127 18.61 -24.99 -8.33
C GLY A 127 18.35 -23.84 -9.31
#